data_AF-A0A4Q6GHZ2-F1
#
_entry.id   AF-A0A4Q6GHZ2-F1
#
_cell.length_a   1.000
_cell.length_b   1.000
_cell.length_c   1.000
_cell.angle_alpha   90.00
_cell.angle_beta   90.00
_cell.angle_gamma   90.00
#
_symmetry.space_group_name_H-M   'P 1'
#
loop_
_entity.id
_entity.type
_entity.pdbx_description
1 polymer ?
#
loop_
_entity_poly.entity_id
_entity_poly.type
_entity_poly.pdbx_seq_one_letter_code
_entity_poly.pdbx_strand_id
1 'polypeptide(L)'
;MKIFGPLYARAINWAQHRHAPRLLTGLSFIEAIAFPVPPEVMLAPMSLARPNRAMWFATLSLIGSLLGALVGYALGHYAFAAVQPLIEWLGWSEKIDAQVLQLRQVVAESPWRAFWL
;
A
#
# COMPACT_ATOMS: atom_id res chain seq x y z
N MET A 1 -3.93 -21.50 -19.42
CA MET A 1 -3.36 -20.44 -18.55
C MET A 1 -2.05 -19.86 -19.13
N LYS A 2 -2.01 -19.44 -20.40
CA LYS A 2 -0.75 -19.07 -21.08
C LYS A 2 -0.21 -17.68 -20.70
N ILE A 3 -1.08 -16.79 -20.21
CA ILE A 3 -0.73 -15.39 -19.90
C ILE A 3 -0.14 -15.26 -18.49
N PHE A 4 -0.65 -16.02 -17.51
CA PHE A 4 -0.20 -15.97 -16.12
C PHE A 4 0.97 -16.90 -15.79
N GLY A 5 1.20 -17.93 -16.60
CA GLY A 5 2.31 -18.88 -16.41
C GLY A 5 3.71 -18.23 -16.32
N PRO A 6 4.07 -17.29 -17.21
CA PRO A 6 5.38 -16.63 -17.18
C PRO A 6 5.58 -15.76 -15.93
N LEU A 7 4.54 -15.02 -15.52
CA LEU A 7 4.56 -14.19 -14.31
C LEU A 7 4.67 -15.05 -13.05
N TYR A 8 3.93 -16.15 -13.00
CA TYR A 8 3.97 -17.12 -11.90
C TYR A 8 5.35 -17.78 -11.77
N ALA A 9 5.94 -18.23 -12.89
CA ALA A 9 7.29 -18.80 -12.89
C ALA A 9 8.33 -17.78 -12.40
N ARG A 10 8.16 -16.50 -12.76
CA ARG A 10 9.06 -15.43 -12.32
C ARG A 10 8.90 -15.12 -10.82
N ALA A 11 7.67 -15.09 -10.31
CA ALA A 11 7.38 -14.92 -8.89
C ALA A 11 7.96 -16.07 -8.05
N ILE A 12 7.85 -17.32 -8.52
CA ILE A 12 8.49 -18.48 -7.87
C ILE A 12 10.02 -18.31 -7.85
N ASN A 13 10.61 -17.88 -8.96
CA ASN A 13 12.06 -17.70 -9.03
C ASN A 13 12.54 -16.60 -8.06
N TRP A 14 11.78 -15.50 -7.92
CA TRP A 14 12.04 -14.46 -6.92
C TRP A 14 11.87 -14.96 -5.49
N ALA A 15 10.86 -15.79 -5.22
CA ALA A 15 10.61 -16.39 -3.91
C ALA A 15 11.71 -17.38 -3.48
N GLN A 16 12.37 -18.05 -4.44
CA GLN A 16 13.46 -18.98 -4.19
C GLN A 16 14.83 -18.30 -4.05
N HIS A 17 14.94 -17.02 -4.42
CA HIS A 17 16.20 -16.31 -4.41
C HIS A 17 16.78 -16.16 -2.99
N ARG A 18 18.11 -16.17 -2.84
CA ARG A 18 18.78 -15.98 -1.53
C ARG A 18 18.40 -14.67 -0.82
N HIS A 19 17.98 -13.68 -1.59
CA HIS A 19 17.56 -12.35 -1.13
C HIS A 19 16.03 -12.17 -1.12
N ALA A 20 15.26 -13.25 -1.26
CA ALA A 20 13.79 -13.21 -1.29
C ALA A 20 13.16 -12.43 -0.13
N PRO A 21 13.64 -12.52 1.14
CA PRO A 21 13.08 -11.71 2.23
C PRO A 21 13.27 -10.20 2.03
N ARG A 22 14.40 -9.77 1.45
CA ARG A 22 14.66 -8.35 1.17
C ARG A 22 13.82 -7.85 0.00
N LEU A 23 13.68 -8.69 -1.03
CA LEU A 23 12.80 -8.40 -2.17
C LEU A 23 11.34 -8.28 -1.72
N LEU A 24 10.88 -9.17 -0.84
CA LEU A 24 9.56 -9.09 -0.24
C LEU A 24 9.35 -7.75 0.50
N THR A 25 10.24 -7.40 1.44
CA THR A 25 10.12 -6.14 2.19
C THR A 25 10.17 -4.91 1.28
N GLY A 26 11.05 -4.90 0.27
CA GLY A 26 11.12 -3.82 -0.70
C GLY A 26 9.87 -3.70 -1.56
N LEU A 27 9.31 -4.84 -1.99
CA LEU A 27 8.07 -4.89 -2.76
C LEU A 27 6.89 -4.37 -1.93
N SER A 28 6.74 -4.83 -0.69
CA SER A 28 5.71 -4.38 0.25
C SER A 28 5.83 -2.88 0.58
N PHE A 29 7.06 -2.36 0.66
CA PHE A 29 7.32 -0.93 0.87
C PHE A 29 6.90 -0.08 -0.33
N ILE A 30 7.29 -0.50 -1.54
CA ILE A 30 6.95 0.24 -2.76
C ILE A 30 5.44 0.20 -2.98
N GLU A 31 4.81 -0.97 -2.84
CA GLU A 31 3.36 -1.14 -2.99
C GLU A 31 2.56 -0.21 -2.06
N ALA A 32 3.01 -0.05 -0.82
CA ALA A 32 2.37 0.85 0.14
C ALA A 32 2.49 2.34 -0.23
N ILE A 33 3.40 2.72 -1.14
CA ILE A 33 3.57 4.10 -1.65
C ILE A 33 2.81 4.27 -2.96
N ALA A 34 3.01 3.36 -3.91
CA ALA A 34 2.41 3.35 -5.24
C ALA A 34 2.19 1.89 -5.64
N PHE A 35 1.20 1.56 -6.46
CA PHE A 35 0.73 0.17 -6.65
C PHE A 35 1.33 -0.52 -7.92
N PRO A 36 2.55 -1.11 -7.91
CA PRO A 36 3.07 -1.84 -9.05
C PRO A 36 2.65 -3.32 -9.05
N VAL A 37 2.95 -4.07 -7.99
CA VAL A 37 2.75 -5.53 -7.91
C VAL A 37 2.50 -5.93 -6.45
N PRO A 38 1.48 -6.77 -6.18
CA PRO A 38 1.18 -7.19 -4.81
C PRO A 38 2.27 -8.09 -4.21
N PRO A 39 2.74 -7.87 -2.97
CA PRO A 39 3.76 -8.66 -2.29
C PRO A 39 3.31 -10.10 -2.01
N GLU A 40 2.02 -10.38 -2.07
CA GLU A 40 1.42 -11.71 -1.94
C GLU A 40 1.99 -12.69 -2.96
N VAL A 41 2.39 -12.22 -4.15
CA VAL A 41 3.01 -13.06 -5.19
C VAL A 41 4.32 -13.69 -4.71
N MET A 42 5.00 -13.07 -3.75
CA MET A 42 6.20 -13.59 -3.11
C MET A 42 5.90 -14.22 -1.74
N LEU A 43 5.06 -13.58 -0.93
CA LEU A 43 4.75 -14.03 0.43
C LEU A 43 4.12 -15.43 0.44
N ALA A 44 3.17 -15.71 -0.46
CA ALA A 44 2.48 -16.99 -0.54
C ALA A 44 3.43 -18.17 -0.84
N PRO A 45 4.22 -18.18 -1.93
CA PRO A 45 5.15 -19.28 -2.20
C PRO A 45 6.27 -19.40 -1.16
N MET A 46 6.75 -18.29 -0.58
CA MET A 46 7.76 -18.34 0.48
C MET A 46 7.21 -19.00 1.76
N SER A 47 5.96 -18.67 2.12
CA SER A 47 5.28 -19.23 3.29
C SER A 47 4.96 -20.71 3.08
N LEU A 48 4.53 -21.11 1.87
CA LEU A 48 4.31 -22.50 1.51
C LEU A 48 5.60 -23.33 1.49
N ALA A 49 6.71 -22.76 1.00
CA ALA A 49 7.99 -23.46 0.97
C ALA A 49 8.61 -23.64 2.37
N ARG A 50 8.34 -22.72 3.31
CA ARG A 50 8.88 -22.74 4.67
C ARG A 50 7.79 -22.30 5.69
N PRO A 51 6.82 -23.18 6.00
CA PRO A 51 5.69 -22.82 6.86
C PRO A 51 6.12 -22.39 8.27
N ASN A 52 7.18 -22.99 8.82
CA ASN A 52 7.75 -22.59 10.11
C ASN A 52 8.28 -21.14 10.15
N ARG A 53 8.46 -20.50 8.98
CA ARG A 53 8.90 -19.09 8.86
C ARG A 53 7.84 -18.19 8.25
N ALA A 54 6.61 -18.68 8.03
CA ALA A 54 5.54 -17.90 7.41
C ALA A 54 5.27 -16.60 8.19
N MET A 55 5.18 -16.68 9.52
CA MET A 55 4.95 -15.51 10.36
C MET A 55 6.10 -14.49 10.26
N TRP A 56 7.34 -14.96 10.16
CA TRP A 56 8.50 -14.10 9.97
C TRP A 56 8.44 -13.32 8.64
N PHE A 57 8.07 -13.99 7.54
CA PHE A 57 7.88 -13.32 6.26
C PHE A 57 6.72 -12.32 6.29
N ALA A 58 5.63 -12.66 6.97
CA ALA A 58 4.50 -11.76 7.17
C ALA A 58 4.90 -10.51 7.96
N THR A 59 5.67 -10.66 9.04
CA THR A 59 6.20 -9.52 9.82
C THR A 59 7.12 -8.63 8.97
N LEU A 60 7.98 -9.21 8.14
CA LEU A 60 8.84 -8.45 7.23
C LEU A 60 8.04 -7.66 6.19
N SER A 61 7.00 -8.26 5.64
CA SER A 61 6.08 -7.58 4.72
C SER A 61 5.35 -6.44 5.43
N LEU A 62 4.81 -6.71 6.62
CA LEU A 62 4.09 -5.73 7.44
C LEU A 62 4.95 -4.51 7.78
N ILE A 63 6.19 -4.72 8.20
CA ILE A 63 7.13 -3.62 8.50
C ILE A 63 7.41 -2.81 7.23
N GLY A 64 7.64 -3.49 6.10
CA GLY A 64 7.83 -2.82 4.80
C GLY A 64 6.63 -1.94 4.45
N SER A 65 5.42 -2.47 4.56
CA SER A 65 4.18 -1.74 4.28
C SER A 65 3.95 -0.59 5.26
N LEU A 66 4.23 -0.76 6.56
CA LEU A 66 4.12 0.33 7.54
C LEU A 66 5.04 1.49 7.18
N LEU A 67 6.31 1.20 6.88
CA LEU A 67 7.28 2.22 6.49
C LEU A 67 6.88 2.88 5.16
N GLY A 68 6.40 2.10 4.20
CA GLY A 68 5.89 2.62 2.93
C GLY A 68 4.68 3.52 3.13
N ALA A 69 3.75 3.16 4.01
CA ALA A 69 2.59 3.99 4.34
C ALA A 69 2.98 5.31 4.99
N LEU A 70 3.98 5.32 5.89
CA LEU A 70 4.51 6.55 6.47
C LEU A 70 5.13 7.47 5.41
N VAL A 71 5.92 6.90 4.50
CA VAL A 71 6.53 7.64 3.39
C VAL A 71 5.45 8.14 2.43
N GLY A 72 4.48 7.30 2.08
CA GLY A 72 3.35 7.65 1.22
C GLY A 72 2.50 8.77 1.81
N TYR A 73 2.24 8.73 3.12
CA TYR A 73 1.55 9.81 3.83
C TYR A 73 2.31 11.13 3.75
N ALA A 74 3.62 11.12 4.03
CA ALA A 74 4.45 12.32 3.93
C ALA A 74 4.46 12.86 2.50
N LEU A 75 4.60 11.98 1.51
CA LEU A 75 4.63 12.37 0.10
C LEU A 75 3.28 12.98 -0.34
N GLY A 76 2.16 12.39 0.10
CA GLY A 76 0.82 12.92 -0.10
C GLY A 76 0.61 14.29 0.54
N HIS A 77 1.11 14.49 1.77
CA HIS A 77 1.04 15.78 2.46
C HIS A 77 1.75 16.90 1.68
N TYR A 78 2.98 16.66 1.24
CA TYR A 78 3.74 17.66 0.47
C TYR A 78 3.16 17.86 -0.94
N ALA A 79 2.68 16.79 -1.59
CA ALA A 79 2.03 16.89 -2.88
C ALA A 79 0.74 17.73 -2.80
N PHE A 80 -0.05 17.55 -1.75
CA PHE A 80 -1.26 18.36 -1.53
C PHE A 80 -0.90 19.84 -1.32
N ALA A 81 0.09 20.14 -0.48
CA ALA A 81 0.54 21.52 -0.26
C ALA A 81 1.03 22.18 -1.56
N ALA A 82 1.69 21.43 -2.45
CA ALA A 82 2.12 21.92 -3.75
C ALA A 82 0.95 22.19 -4.73
N VAL A 83 -0.14 21.43 -4.61
CA VAL A 83 -1.33 21.54 -5.49
C VAL A 83 -2.38 22.51 -4.93
N GLN A 84 -2.34 22.81 -3.63
CA GLN A 84 -3.24 23.75 -2.95
C GLN A 84 -3.45 25.10 -3.70
N PRO A 85 -2.42 25.81 -4.18
CA PRO A 85 -2.64 27.07 -4.91
C PRO A 85 -3.43 26.89 -6.22
N LEU A 86 -3.30 25.74 -6.88
CA LEU A 86 -4.09 25.41 -8.07
C LEU A 86 -5.56 25.13 -7.72
N ILE A 87 -5.81 24.47 -6.60
CA ILE A 87 -7.16 24.20 -6.08
C ILE A 87 -7.87 25.51 -5.71
N GLU A 88 -7.16 26.43 -5.07
CA GLU A 88 -7.65 27.76 -4.71
C GLU A 88 -7.97 28.58 -5.97
N TRP A 89 -7.10 28.55 -6.97
CA TRP A 89 -7.37 29.20 -8.26
C TRP A 89 -8.61 28.64 -8.98
N LEU A 90 -8.87 27.33 -8.87
CA LEU A 90 -10.07 26.68 -9.39
C LEU A 90 -11.35 26.98 -8.60
N GLY A 91 -11.25 27.64 -7.44
CA GLY A 91 -12.38 27.93 -6.55
C GLY A 91 -12.98 26.69 -5.88
N TRP A 92 -12.23 25.58 -5.81
CA TRP A 92 -12.72 24.31 -5.24
C TRP A 92 -12.51 24.19 -3.73
N SER A 93 -11.77 25.12 -3.13
CA SER A 93 -11.41 25.08 -1.70
C SER A 93 -12.63 24.98 -0.79
N GLU A 94 -13.64 25.84 -0.98
CA GLU A 94 -14.84 25.83 -0.13
C GLU A 94 -15.60 24.50 -0.21
N LYS A 95 -15.68 23.91 -1.40
CA LYS A 95 -16.36 22.63 -1.61
C LYS A 95 -15.60 21.49 -0.93
N ILE A 96 -14.27 21.52 -0.98
CA ILE A 96 -13.41 20.54 -0.31
C ILE A 96 -13.56 20.68 1.21
N ASP A 97 -13.52 21.90 1.74
CA ASP A 97 -13.64 22.16 3.18
C ASP A 97 -15.00 21.70 3.73
N ALA A 98 -16.09 21.98 3.01
CA ALA A 98 -17.42 21.51 3.37
C ALA A 98 -17.49 19.97 3.40
N GLN A 99 -16.91 19.31 2.40
CA GLN A 99 -16.85 17.84 2.34
C GLN A 99 -16.00 17.27 3.49
N VAL A 100 -14.87 17.90 3.81
CA VAL A 100 -14.00 17.48 4.93
C VAL A 100 -14.73 17.62 6.27
N LEU A 101 -15.47 18.70 6.48
CA LEU A 101 -16.31 18.88 7.67
C LEU A 101 -17.38 17.79 7.79
N GLN A 102 -18.07 17.47 6.70
CA GLN A 102 -19.05 16.39 6.67
C GLN A 102 -18.41 15.04 7.01
N LEU A 103 -17.26 14.72 6.42
CA LEU A 103 -16.54 13.47 6.70
C LEU A 103 -16.10 13.37 8.16
N ARG A 104 -15.62 14.48 8.76
CA ARG A 104 -15.27 14.54 10.18
C ARG A 104 -16.47 14.23 11.08
N GLN A 105 -17.65 14.73 10.73
CA GLN A 105 -18.89 14.42 11.44
C GLN A 105 -19.28 12.94 11.32
N VAL A 106 -19.23 12.37 10.11
CA VAL A 106 -19.56 10.96 9.90
C VAL A 106 -18.61 10.04 10.68
N VAL A 107 -17.32 10.34 10.69
CA VAL A 107 -16.32 9.59 11.47
C VAL A 107 -16.59 9.69 12.97
N ALA A 108 -17.00 10.88 13.46
CA ALA A 108 -17.33 11.09 14.86
C ALA A 108 -18.61 10.36 15.31
N GLU A 109 -19.61 10.26 14.43
CA GLU A 109 -20.85 9.52 14.70
C GLU A 109 -20.65 8.00 14.65
N SER A 110 -19.96 7.50 13.62
CA SER A 110 -19.65 6.08 13.51
C SER A 110 -18.45 5.86 12.58
N PRO A 111 -17.33 5.36 13.13
CA PRO A 111 -16.16 4.99 12.34
C PRO A 111 -16.50 3.98 11.23
N TRP A 112 -17.49 3.12 11.47
CA TRP A 112 -17.92 2.08 10.53
C TRP A 112 -18.70 2.64 9.34
N ARG A 113 -19.42 3.75 9.49
CA ARG A 113 -20.07 4.43 8.34
C ARG A 113 -19.03 5.07 7.44
N ALA A 114 -17.98 5.64 8.00
CA ALA A 114 -16.90 6.25 7.24
C ALA A 114 -16.14 5.24 6.36
N PHE A 115 -16.09 3.96 6.76
CA PHE A 115 -15.45 2.90 5.99
C PHE A 115 -16.20 2.54 4.68
N TRP A 116 -17.52 2.80 4.61
CA TRP A 116 -18.38 2.43 3.46
C TRP A 116 -18.82 3.61 2.60
N LEU A 117 -18.27 4.81 2.83
CA LEU A 117 -18.47 6.02 2.01
C LEU A 117 -17.59 5.99 0.76
#